data_AF-A0A842UU06-F1
#
_entry.id   AF-A0A842UU06-F1
#
_cell.length_a   1.000
_cell.length_b   1.000
_cell.length_c   1.000
_cell.angle_alpha   90.00
_cell.angle_beta   90.00
_cell.angle_gamma   90.00
#
_symmetry.space_group_name_H-M   'P 1'
#
loop_
_entity.id
_entity.type
_entity.pdbx_description
1 polymer ?
#
loop_
_entity_poly.entity_id
_entity_poly.type
_entity_poly.pdbx_seq_one_letter_code
_entity_poly.pdbx_strand_id
1 'polypeptide(L)'
;MVFSCLTDRLRKRDEQSLESRIEMLERQWHDLRQCYAAGKRSSIDSSLYEAFVDYGYMLLQHSKKMLEEIYLVNSIQSGVMRSLDDMEKLKVRQARKTVQRAKKQTRSIMRSYLSCMGKVAEGFSEKKRKGRKFIEEETDGKIKEHPYDTECALIRSLLRRHMYLYGRYSRQKRDSRKKTPARYSFRGNIFDSLAEAACGVLMEKYITGWKIIEGETFQVNGSIPKAIDFYVRGVFVEYHPIILSRKEHASVRYSAEKASVPRQIQKQFREKLELQQAQSYLLQRKMAIDRSPVYRGAEIMLIRDPEELYDHVIKRFGCSYPAKEDFLQEFSKVKKKVKKSG
;
A
#
# COMPACT_ATOMS: atom_id res chain seq x y z
N MET A 1 -7.58 27.97 -10.11
CA MET A 1 -8.94 27.49 -9.77
C MET A 1 -9.15 25.99 -10.04
N VAL A 2 -8.68 25.41 -11.16
CA VAL A 2 -8.93 23.97 -11.46
C VAL A 2 -8.16 23.00 -10.53
N PHE A 3 -6.98 23.39 -10.04
CA PHE A 3 -6.17 22.56 -9.13
C PHE A 3 -6.76 22.44 -7.72
N SER A 4 -7.43 23.46 -7.18
CA SER A 4 -8.05 23.36 -5.84
C SER A 4 -9.24 22.41 -5.84
N CYS A 5 -10.00 22.37 -6.94
CA CYS A 5 -11.16 21.48 -7.09
C CYS A 5 -10.76 20.00 -7.19
N LEU A 6 -9.59 19.69 -7.77
CA LEU A 6 -9.09 18.31 -7.91
C LEU A 6 -8.46 17.79 -6.61
N THR A 7 -7.71 18.64 -5.90
CA THR A 7 -7.25 18.31 -4.54
C THR A 7 -8.41 18.15 -3.57
N ASP A 8 -9.45 18.99 -3.66
CA ASP A 8 -10.65 18.86 -2.82
C ASP A 8 -11.45 17.58 -3.13
N ARG A 9 -11.49 17.13 -4.40
CA ARG A 9 -12.16 15.87 -4.77
C ARG A 9 -11.40 14.63 -4.30
N LEU A 10 -10.07 14.63 -4.40
CA LEU A 10 -9.25 13.53 -3.89
C LEU A 10 -9.24 13.51 -2.35
N ARG A 11 -9.17 14.69 -1.73
CA ARG A 11 -9.34 14.90 -0.29
C ARG A 11 -10.67 14.34 0.21
N LYS A 12 -11.78 14.73 -0.42
CA LYS A 12 -13.13 14.23 -0.10
C LYS A 12 -13.28 12.73 -0.30
N ARG A 13 -12.60 12.12 -1.29
CA ARG A 13 -12.71 10.68 -1.57
C ARG A 13 -12.00 9.81 -0.53
N ASP A 14 -10.85 10.26 -0.02
CA ASP A 14 -10.13 9.59 1.07
C ASP A 14 -10.78 9.86 2.44
N GLU A 15 -11.30 11.08 2.67
CA GLU A 15 -12.11 11.42 3.84
C GLU A 15 -13.39 10.56 3.89
N GLN A 16 -14.11 10.44 2.77
CA GLN A 16 -15.33 9.62 2.67
C GLN A 16 -15.07 8.13 2.91
N SER A 17 -13.89 7.61 2.51
CA SER A 17 -13.47 6.22 2.78
C SER A 17 -13.13 5.99 4.26
N LEU A 18 -12.55 6.99 4.93
CA LEU A 18 -12.23 6.93 6.36
C LEU A 18 -13.50 7.08 7.21
N GLU A 19 -14.35 8.06 6.88
CA GLU A 19 -15.65 8.30 7.52
C GLU A 19 -16.55 7.08 7.39
N SER A 20 -16.66 6.47 6.21
CA SER A 20 -17.44 5.23 6.01
C SER A 20 -16.94 4.08 6.89
N ARG A 21 -15.62 4.00 7.15
CA ARG A 21 -15.04 2.96 8.02
C ARG A 21 -15.24 3.27 9.50
N ILE A 22 -15.22 4.54 9.89
CA ILE A 22 -15.56 4.99 11.25
C ILE A 22 -17.04 4.72 11.53
N GLU A 23 -17.93 5.13 10.63
CA GLU A 23 -19.38 4.88 10.74
C GLU A 23 -19.70 3.39 10.82
N MET A 24 -19.03 2.55 10.02
CA MET A 24 -19.23 1.10 10.09
C MET A 24 -18.85 0.54 11.47
N LEU A 25 -17.74 1.02 12.05
CA LEU A 25 -17.31 0.60 13.39
C LEU A 25 -18.27 1.13 14.48
N GLU A 26 -18.76 2.36 14.34
CA GLU A 26 -19.77 2.94 15.24
C GLU A 26 -21.09 2.17 15.19
N ARG A 27 -21.54 1.73 14.01
CA ARG A 27 -22.74 0.87 13.86
C ARG A 27 -22.55 -0.49 14.49
N GLN A 28 -21.45 -1.20 14.18
CA GLN A 28 -21.13 -2.50 14.80
C GLN A 28 -21.05 -2.42 16.32
N TRP A 29 -20.59 -1.28 16.83
CA TRP A 29 -20.54 -1.01 18.26
C TRP A 29 -21.92 -0.74 18.88
N HIS A 30 -22.76 0.04 18.18
CA HIS A 30 -24.13 0.33 18.58
C HIS A 30 -24.98 -0.95 18.66
N ASP A 31 -24.86 -1.83 17.66
CA ASP A 31 -25.55 -3.12 17.62
C ASP A 31 -25.16 -4.00 18.82
N LEU A 32 -23.88 -3.98 19.20
CA LEU A 32 -23.37 -4.70 20.37
C LEU A 32 -24.00 -4.17 21.66
N ARG A 33 -24.12 -2.84 21.80
CA ARG A 33 -24.80 -2.20 22.95
C ARG A 33 -26.29 -2.53 23.02
N GLN A 34 -26.99 -2.54 21.89
CA GLN A 34 -28.42 -2.89 21.86
C GLN A 34 -28.66 -4.36 22.23
N CYS A 35 -27.83 -5.27 21.72
CA CYS A 35 -27.91 -6.69 22.08
C CYS A 35 -27.74 -6.93 23.59
N TYR A 36 -26.92 -6.10 24.24
CA TYR A 36 -26.69 -6.15 25.69
C TYR A 36 -27.84 -5.51 26.49
N ALA A 37 -28.31 -4.33 26.09
CA ALA A 37 -29.42 -3.63 26.73
C ALA A 37 -30.73 -4.46 26.71
N ALA A 38 -30.90 -5.31 25.70
CA ALA A 38 -32.04 -6.24 25.59
C ALA A 38 -32.03 -7.40 26.61
N GLY A 39 -31.15 -7.38 27.63
CA GLY A 39 -31.25 -8.27 28.78
C GLY A 39 -30.87 -9.72 28.51
N LYS A 40 -30.12 -10.02 27.44
CA LYS A 40 -29.51 -11.35 27.21
C LYS A 40 -28.34 -11.60 28.18
N ARG A 41 -28.62 -11.53 29.49
CA ARG A 41 -27.67 -11.78 30.57
C ARG A 41 -27.64 -13.27 30.85
N SER A 42 -26.50 -13.90 30.58
CA SER A 42 -26.03 -14.95 31.46
C SER A 42 -24.76 -14.45 32.13
N SER A 43 -24.75 -14.47 33.47
CA SER A 43 -23.63 -14.51 34.45
C SER A 43 -22.31 -13.69 34.30
N ILE A 44 -22.14 -12.81 33.33
CA ILE A 44 -21.01 -11.86 33.35
C ILE A 44 -21.39 -10.71 34.29
N ASP A 45 -20.51 -10.42 35.25
CA ASP A 45 -20.62 -9.26 36.14
C ASP A 45 -20.76 -8.00 35.27
N SER A 46 -21.94 -7.35 35.34
CA SER A 46 -22.32 -6.23 34.46
C SER A 46 -21.27 -5.13 34.47
N SER A 47 -20.57 -4.97 35.60
CA SER A 47 -19.51 -3.99 35.80
C SER A 47 -18.27 -4.24 34.91
N LEU A 48 -17.87 -5.49 34.73
CA LEU A 48 -16.71 -5.87 33.91
C LEU A 48 -16.99 -5.72 32.41
N TYR A 49 -18.23 -5.97 32.01
CA TYR A 49 -18.65 -5.80 30.62
C TYR A 49 -18.85 -4.32 30.27
N GLU A 50 -19.46 -3.52 31.14
CA GLU A 50 -19.56 -2.07 30.97
C GLU A 50 -18.17 -1.42 30.89
N ALA A 51 -17.24 -1.82 31.76
CA ALA A 51 -15.84 -1.38 31.67
C ALA A 51 -15.19 -1.78 30.35
N PHE A 52 -15.50 -2.96 29.81
CA PHE A 52 -15.00 -3.42 28.50
C PHE A 52 -15.57 -2.60 27.34
N VAL A 53 -16.88 -2.30 27.40
CA VAL A 53 -17.56 -1.43 26.43
C VAL A 53 -16.93 -0.05 26.46
N ASP A 54 -16.88 0.61 27.62
CA ASP A 54 -16.33 1.97 27.71
C ASP A 54 -14.87 2.05 27.28
N TYR A 55 -14.09 0.99 27.55
CA TYR A 55 -12.71 0.89 27.09
C TYR A 55 -12.58 0.72 25.56
N GLY A 56 -13.44 -0.11 24.94
CA GLY A 56 -13.50 -0.25 23.49
C GLY A 56 -13.88 1.06 22.79
N TYR A 57 -14.84 1.80 23.37
CA TYR A 57 -15.24 3.12 22.88
C TYR A 57 -14.10 4.15 23.02
N MET A 58 -13.39 4.17 24.15
CA MET A 58 -12.20 5.02 24.32
C MET A 58 -11.12 4.72 23.28
N LEU A 59 -10.85 3.43 22.98
CA LEU A 59 -9.89 3.03 21.95
C LEU A 59 -10.31 3.49 20.55
N LEU A 60 -11.61 3.44 20.24
CA LEU A 60 -12.16 3.93 18.98
C LEU A 60 -11.96 5.43 18.83
N GLN A 61 -12.36 6.21 19.85
CA GLN A 61 -12.20 7.68 19.87
C GLN A 61 -10.73 8.10 19.77
N HIS A 62 -9.83 7.38 20.46
CA HIS A 62 -8.40 7.65 20.38
C HIS A 62 -7.82 7.31 18.98
N SER A 63 -8.30 6.23 18.36
CA SER A 63 -7.90 5.85 16.99
C SER A 63 -8.40 6.85 15.95
N LYS A 64 -9.61 7.39 16.12
CA LYS A 64 -10.18 8.46 15.28
C LYS A 64 -9.32 9.72 15.33
N LYS A 65 -9.03 10.23 16.53
CA LYS A 65 -8.16 11.40 16.75
C LYS A 65 -6.76 11.21 16.14
N MET A 66 -6.19 10.02 16.28
CA MET A 66 -4.91 9.69 15.67
C MET A 66 -4.93 9.74 14.13
N LEU A 67 -6.01 9.25 13.52
CA LEU A 67 -6.15 9.26 12.07
C LEU A 67 -6.32 10.68 11.54
N GLU A 68 -7.09 11.53 12.24
CA GLU A 68 -7.22 12.96 11.97
C GLU A 68 -5.86 13.67 12.05
N GLU A 69 -5.06 13.41 13.09
CA GLU A 69 -3.71 14.01 13.23
C GLU A 69 -2.73 13.50 12.16
N ILE A 70 -2.77 12.22 11.79
CA ILE A 70 -1.95 11.67 10.70
C ILE A 70 -2.35 12.29 9.37
N TYR A 71 -3.65 12.47 9.15
CA TYR A 71 -4.18 13.11 7.95
C TYR A 71 -3.71 14.57 7.84
N LEU A 72 -3.80 15.32 8.94
CA LEU A 72 -3.29 16.70 9.02
C LEU A 72 -1.78 16.78 8.72
N VAL A 73 -0.99 15.85 9.27
CA VAL A 73 0.46 15.82 8.98
C VAL A 73 0.72 15.49 7.51
N ASN A 74 -0.02 14.54 6.93
CA ASN A 74 0.13 14.15 5.54
C ASN A 74 -0.33 15.24 4.57
N SER A 75 -1.41 15.97 4.89
CA SER A 75 -1.90 17.09 4.08
C SER A 75 -0.85 18.20 4.02
N ILE A 76 -0.25 18.55 5.16
CA ILE A 76 0.84 19.53 5.24
C ILE A 76 2.09 19.05 4.49
N GLN A 77 2.41 17.74 4.51
CA GLN A 77 3.55 17.21 3.76
C GLN A 77 3.32 17.15 2.24
N SER A 78 2.07 16.98 1.81
CA SER A 78 1.71 16.86 0.39
C SER A 78 1.70 18.20 -0.35
N GLY A 79 1.50 19.31 0.37
CA GLY A 79 1.41 20.65 -0.20
C GLY A 79 2.43 21.62 0.39
N VAL A 80 3.68 21.57 -0.07
CA VAL A 80 4.73 22.60 0.19
C VAL A 80 5.51 22.39 1.51
N MET A 81 6.68 21.75 1.42
CA MET A 81 7.71 21.81 2.48
C MET A 81 8.87 22.76 2.12
N ARG A 82 8.84 23.40 0.94
CA ARG A 82 9.96 24.24 0.46
C ARG A 82 9.73 25.76 0.60
N SER A 83 8.52 26.22 0.88
CA SER A 83 8.25 27.65 1.16
C SER A 83 7.58 27.90 2.52
N LEU A 84 7.56 26.91 3.40
CA LEU A 84 7.08 27.13 4.77
C LEU A 84 8.09 28.00 5.50
N ASP A 85 7.61 29.06 6.14
CA ASP A 85 8.43 29.84 7.05
C ASP A 85 8.85 28.99 8.26
N ASP A 86 9.76 29.51 9.08
CA ASP A 86 10.28 28.76 10.21
C ASP A 86 9.21 28.50 11.30
N MET A 87 8.15 29.31 11.35
CA MET A 87 7.00 29.08 12.23
C MET A 87 6.18 27.87 11.78
N GLU A 88 5.93 27.70 10.48
CA GLU A 88 5.21 26.56 9.93
C GLU A 88 6.01 25.26 10.05
N LYS A 89 7.34 25.31 9.83
CA LYS A 89 8.22 24.17 10.12
C LYS A 89 8.17 23.77 11.60
N LEU A 90 8.10 24.74 12.51
CA LEU A 90 7.97 24.49 13.95
C LEU A 90 6.63 23.81 14.28
N LYS A 91 5.52 24.29 13.70
CA LYS A 91 4.18 23.66 13.83
C LYS A 91 4.18 22.22 13.33
N VAL A 92 4.82 21.93 12.18
CA VAL A 92 4.97 20.55 11.66
C VAL A 92 5.80 19.68 12.61
N ARG A 93 6.90 20.20 13.17
CA ARG A 93 7.72 19.48 14.15
C ARG A 93 6.93 19.17 15.43
N GLN A 94 6.13 20.13 15.91
CA GLN A 94 5.26 19.94 17.06
C GLN A 94 4.17 18.89 16.77
N ALA A 95 3.48 18.98 15.62
CA ALA A 95 2.49 18.00 15.19
C ALA A 95 3.08 16.58 15.10
N ARG A 96 4.30 16.43 14.56
CA ARG A 96 5.01 15.14 14.53
C ARG A 96 5.28 14.58 15.93
N LYS A 97 5.69 15.44 16.87
CA LYS A 97 5.89 15.04 18.28
C LYS A 97 4.57 14.61 18.92
N THR A 98 3.47 15.31 18.65
CA THR A 98 2.13 14.94 19.10
C THR A 98 1.70 13.58 18.56
N VAL A 99 1.82 13.35 17.24
CA VAL A 99 1.50 12.05 16.62
C VAL A 99 2.38 10.93 17.18
N GLN A 100 3.66 11.19 17.45
CA GLN A 100 4.54 10.18 18.08
C GLN A 100 4.13 9.88 19.52
N ARG A 101 3.75 10.89 20.32
CA ARG A 101 3.23 10.71 21.69
C ARG A 101 1.92 9.94 21.67
N ALA A 102 0.99 10.28 20.78
CA ALA A 102 -0.26 9.56 20.57
C ALA A 102 0.03 8.08 20.24
N LYS A 103 0.88 7.81 19.23
CA LYS A 103 1.34 6.44 18.90
C LYS A 103 1.89 5.68 20.11
N LYS A 104 2.69 6.33 20.96
CA LYS A 104 3.27 5.71 22.17
C LYS A 104 2.18 5.43 23.21
N GLN A 105 1.25 6.35 23.41
CA GLN A 105 0.12 6.20 24.31
C GLN A 105 -0.83 5.09 23.85
N THR A 106 -1.23 5.06 22.57
CA THR A 106 -2.05 3.97 22.00
C THR A 106 -1.39 2.62 22.19
N ARG A 107 -0.07 2.50 21.99
CA ARG A 107 0.67 1.26 22.26
C ARG A 107 0.69 0.88 23.73
N SER A 108 0.66 1.85 24.63
CA SER A 108 0.56 1.59 26.07
C SER A 108 -0.83 1.07 26.41
N ILE A 109 -1.87 1.77 25.94
CA ILE A 109 -3.28 1.39 26.11
C ILE A 109 -3.52 -0.01 25.53
N MET A 110 -3.12 -0.27 24.29
CA MET A 110 -3.25 -1.60 23.67
C MET A 110 -2.52 -2.70 24.45
N ARG A 111 -1.36 -2.40 25.08
CA ARG A 111 -0.67 -3.39 25.92
C ARG A 111 -1.46 -3.67 27.20
N SER A 112 -1.97 -2.64 27.87
CA SER A 112 -2.83 -2.79 29.05
C SER A 112 -4.12 -3.56 28.69
N TYR A 113 -4.73 -3.25 27.55
CA TYR A 113 -5.90 -3.97 27.03
C TYR A 113 -5.62 -5.44 26.79
N LEU A 114 -4.56 -5.77 26.05
CA LEU A 114 -4.21 -7.16 25.76
C LEU A 114 -3.85 -7.92 27.04
N SER A 115 -3.23 -7.27 28.02
CA SER A 115 -2.98 -7.86 29.33
C SER A 115 -4.27 -8.14 30.10
N CYS A 116 -5.21 -7.19 30.11
CA CYS A 116 -6.54 -7.37 30.70
C CYS A 116 -7.30 -8.51 30.01
N MET A 117 -7.28 -8.55 28.67
CA MET A 117 -7.90 -9.62 27.88
C MET A 117 -7.26 -10.98 28.13
N GLY A 118 -5.95 -11.03 28.39
CA GLY A 118 -5.27 -12.24 28.84
C GLY A 118 -5.86 -12.76 30.15
N LYS A 119 -5.98 -11.89 31.16
CA LYS A 119 -6.57 -12.24 32.47
C LYS A 119 -8.04 -12.66 32.37
N VAL A 120 -8.83 -11.98 31.54
CA VAL A 120 -10.23 -12.32 31.29
C VAL A 120 -10.32 -13.71 30.62
N ALA A 121 -9.49 -13.97 29.61
CA ALA A 121 -9.43 -15.28 28.95
C ALA A 121 -8.96 -16.41 29.89
N GLU A 122 -8.02 -16.12 30.79
CA GLU A 122 -7.58 -17.03 31.86
C GLU A 122 -8.75 -17.33 32.82
N GLY A 123 -9.47 -16.31 33.28
CA GLY A 123 -10.65 -16.46 34.14
C GLY A 123 -11.79 -17.26 33.48
N PHE A 124 -12.03 -17.06 32.18
CA PHE A 124 -12.98 -17.88 31.42
C PHE A 124 -12.49 -19.33 31.29
N SER A 125 -11.19 -19.55 31.09
CA SER A 125 -10.61 -20.90 31.01
C SER A 125 -10.71 -21.63 32.34
N GLU A 126 -10.50 -20.92 33.46
CA GLU A 126 -10.63 -21.47 34.81
C GLU A 126 -12.09 -21.77 35.15
N LYS A 127 -13.03 -20.87 34.84
CA LYS A 127 -14.48 -21.14 34.98
C LYS A 127 -14.94 -22.29 34.10
N LYS A 128 -14.46 -22.42 32.86
CA LYS A 128 -14.76 -23.58 31.99
C LYS A 128 -14.19 -24.88 32.56
N ARG A 129 -13.03 -24.84 33.20
CA ARG A 129 -12.41 -25.99 33.88
C ARG A 129 -13.16 -26.38 35.15
N LYS A 130 -13.68 -25.41 35.91
CA LYS A 130 -14.51 -25.64 37.11
C LYS A 130 -15.96 -26.05 36.76
N GLY A 131 -16.53 -25.47 35.71
CA GLY A 131 -17.88 -25.78 35.22
C GLY A 131 -17.99 -27.10 34.46
N ARG A 132 -16.92 -27.57 33.80
CA ARG A 132 -16.87 -28.95 33.25
C ARG A 132 -17.02 -30.03 34.32
N LYS A 133 -16.58 -29.77 35.56
CA LYS A 133 -16.82 -30.69 36.68
C LYS A 133 -18.29 -30.76 37.12
N PHE A 134 -19.12 -29.82 36.69
CA PHE A 134 -20.54 -29.73 37.07
C PHE A 134 -21.50 -30.23 35.97
N ILE A 135 -21.01 -30.51 34.76
CA ILE A 135 -21.84 -30.90 33.59
C ILE A 135 -21.58 -32.36 33.18
N GLU A 136 -20.62 -33.06 33.81
CA GLU A 136 -20.45 -34.51 33.64
C GLU A 136 -21.51 -35.33 34.41
N GLU A 137 -22.28 -34.71 35.30
CA GLU A 137 -23.51 -35.27 35.87
C GLU A 137 -24.72 -34.57 35.23
N GLU A 138 -25.60 -35.37 34.61
CA GLU A 138 -26.88 -34.98 34.02
C GLU A 138 -26.85 -34.06 32.79
N THR A 139 -26.88 -34.67 31.59
CA THR A 139 -28.04 -34.57 30.68
C THR A 139 -27.82 -35.33 29.36
N ASP A 140 -28.91 -35.95 28.88
CA ASP A 140 -29.02 -36.71 27.63
C ASP A 140 -28.58 -35.92 26.37
N GLY A 141 -27.33 -36.12 25.97
CA GLY A 141 -26.91 -36.25 24.56
C GLY A 141 -27.05 -35.05 23.60
N LYS A 142 -27.55 -33.87 24.01
CA LYS A 142 -27.62 -32.68 23.15
C LYS A 142 -26.90 -31.50 23.77
N ILE A 143 -25.62 -31.35 23.41
CA ILE A 143 -24.83 -30.17 23.72
C ILE A 143 -25.41 -28.98 22.94
N LYS A 144 -26.21 -28.13 23.60
CA LYS A 144 -26.55 -26.80 23.07
C LYS A 144 -25.29 -25.95 23.14
N GLU A 145 -24.83 -25.43 22.00
CA GLU A 145 -23.71 -24.48 21.98
C GLU A 145 -24.03 -23.31 22.91
N HIS A 146 -23.15 -23.08 23.89
CA HIS A 146 -23.37 -22.03 24.86
C HIS A 146 -23.20 -20.67 24.18
N PRO A 147 -24.11 -19.70 24.37
CA PRO A 147 -24.01 -18.34 23.82
C PRO A 147 -22.62 -17.68 23.95
N TYR A 148 -21.88 -17.98 25.02
CA TYR A 148 -20.52 -17.49 25.26
C TYR A 148 -19.49 -17.95 24.22
N ASP A 149 -19.65 -19.13 23.61
CA ASP A 149 -18.69 -19.61 22.62
C ASP A 149 -18.78 -18.73 21.34
N THR A 150 -19.96 -18.19 21.02
CA THR A 150 -20.18 -17.27 19.89
C THR A 150 -19.61 -15.86 20.16
N GLU A 151 -19.86 -15.30 21.34
CA GLU A 151 -19.32 -13.97 21.70
C GLU A 151 -17.79 -14.01 21.86
N CYS A 152 -17.26 -15.06 22.49
CA CYS A 152 -15.83 -15.29 22.57
C CYS A 152 -15.21 -15.49 21.17
N ALA A 153 -15.92 -16.13 20.24
CA ALA A 153 -15.45 -16.28 18.85
C ALA A 153 -15.39 -14.93 18.13
N LEU A 154 -16.38 -14.04 18.31
CA LEU A 154 -16.40 -12.70 17.73
C LEU A 154 -15.26 -11.83 18.28
N ILE A 155 -15.05 -11.82 19.60
CA ILE A 155 -13.98 -11.07 20.25
C ILE A 155 -12.60 -11.59 19.79
N ARG A 156 -12.40 -12.91 19.75
CA ARG A 156 -11.17 -13.51 19.22
C ARG A 156 -10.96 -13.20 17.74
N SER A 157 -12.02 -13.12 16.94
CA SER A 157 -11.97 -12.74 15.52
C SER A 157 -11.52 -11.28 15.36
N LEU A 158 -12.12 -10.35 16.11
CA LEU A 158 -11.75 -8.93 16.09
C LEU A 158 -10.30 -8.71 16.56
N LEU A 159 -9.88 -9.37 17.64
CA LEU A 159 -8.51 -9.33 18.13
C LEU A 159 -7.51 -9.91 17.12
N ARG A 160 -7.81 -11.05 16.49
CA ARG A 160 -6.96 -11.63 15.44
C ARG A 160 -6.84 -10.71 14.23
N ARG A 161 -7.93 -10.09 13.80
CA ARG A 161 -7.93 -9.13 12.68
C ARG A 161 -7.09 -7.90 13.02
N HIS A 162 -7.23 -7.37 14.23
CA HIS A 162 -6.46 -6.22 14.69
C HIS A 162 -4.96 -6.55 14.85
N MET A 163 -4.63 -7.70 15.45
CA MET A 163 -3.25 -8.19 15.54
C MET A 163 -2.64 -8.52 14.18
N TYR A 164 -3.40 -9.03 13.22
CA TYR A 164 -2.95 -9.27 11.86
C TYR A 164 -2.55 -7.97 11.15
N LEU A 165 -3.38 -6.92 11.30
CA LEU A 165 -3.08 -5.59 10.76
C LEU A 165 -1.83 -4.98 11.42
N TYR A 166 -1.68 -5.13 12.73
CA TYR A 166 -0.54 -4.58 13.48
C TYR A 166 0.76 -5.36 13.27
N GLY A 167 0.68 -6.71 13.25
CA GLY A 167 1.80 -7.62 13.01
C GLY A 167 2.36 -7.53 11.59
N ARG A 168 1.52 -7.19 10.60
CA ARG A 168 1.98 -6.84 9.24
C ARG A 168 2.88 -5.61 9.23
N TYR A 169 2.52 -4.57 9.99
CA TYR A 169 3.27 -3.32 10.03
C TYR A 169 4.66 -3.49 10.68
N SER A 170 4.78 -4.39 11.66
CA SER A 170 6.06 -4.69 12.32
C SER A 170 6.93 -5.69 11.54
N ARG A 171 6.35 -6.73 10.92
CA ARG A 171 7.10 -7.72 10.10
C ARG A 171 7.63 -7.14 8.79
N GLN A 172 6.90 -6.21 8.15
CA GLN A 172 7.40 -5.52 6.94
C GLN A 172 8.74 -4.78 7.16
N LYS A 173 9.06 -4.40 8.41
CA LYS A 173 10.33 -3.74 8.75
C LYS A 173 11.48 -4.70 9.06
N ARG A 174 11.21 -5.98 9.37
CA ARG A 174 12.23 -6.94 9.85
C ARG A 174 12.75 -7.90 8.77
N ASP A 175 11.93 -8.29 7.79
CA ASP A 175 12.36 -9.22 6.73
C ASP A 175 13.07 -8.54 5.55
N SER A 176 13.16 -7.20 5.55
CA SER A 176 13.92 -6.45 4.55
C SER A 176 15.40 -6.34 4.92
N ARG A 177 16.08 -7.46 5.22
CA ARG A 177 17.52 -7.55 4.87
C ARG A 177 17.55 -7.55 3.34
N LYS A 178 17.40 -6.35 2.77
CA LYS A 178 17.31 -6.11 1.34
C LYS A 178 18.58 -6.69 0.74
N LYS A 179 18.48 -7.84 0.06
CA LYS A 179 19.50 -8.20 -0.92
C LYS A 179 19.63 -6.98 -1.81
N THR A 180 20.83 -6.43 -1.90
CA THR A 180 21.12 -5.32 -2.81
C THR A 180 20.59 -5.74 -4.18
N PRO A 181 19.70 -4.95 -4.80
CA PRO A 181 19.18 -5.32 -6.12
C PRO A 181 20.36 -5.56 -7.05
N ALA A 182 20.28 -6.63 -7.83
CA ALA A 182 21.32 -6.94 -8.81
C ALA A 182 21.46 -5.76 -9.77
N ARG A 183 22.68 -5.24 -9.92
CA ARG A 183 23.00 -4.22 -10.91
C ARG A 183 23.63 -4.87 -12.13
N TYR A 184 23.50 -4.21 -13.26
CA TYR A 184 23.99 -4.70 -14.54
C TYR A 184 24.89 -3.66 -15.19
N SER A 185 26.02 -4.08 -15.76
CA SER A 185 26.93 -3.16 -16.43
C SER A 185 27.00 -3.44 -17.92
N PHE A 186 26.97 -2.36 -18.71
CA PHE A 186 27.20 -2.42 -20.14
C PHE A 186 27.92 -1.17 -20.60
N ARG A 187 29.11 -1.34 -21.21
CA ARG A 187 29.98 -0.24 -21.67
C ARG A 187 30.23 0.84 -20.60
N GLY A 188 30.43 0.43 -19.35
CA GLY A 188 30.70 1.35 -18.23
C GLY A 188 29.46 1.93 -17.53
N ASN A 189 28.28 1.87 -18.17
CA ASN A 189 27.03 2.32 -17.56
C ASN A 189 26.42 1.25 -16.64
N ILE A 190 25.78 1.66 -15.55
CA ILE A 190 25.13 0.79 -14.57
C ILE A 190 23.61 0.92 -14.71
N PHE A 191 22.94 -0.22 -14.88
CA PHE A 191 21.49 -0.32 -15.05
C PHE A 191 20.85 -1.08 -13.88
N ASP A 192 19.62 -0.73 -13.55
CA ASP A 192 18.81 -1.40 -12.52
C ASP A 192 18.19 -2.69 -13.05
N SER A 193 18.08 -2.86 -14.37
CA SER A 193 17.63 -4.11 -14.99
C SER A 193 18.28 -4.43 -16.34
N LEU A 194 18.28 -5.72 -16.70
CA LEU A 194 18.71 -6.18 -18.03
C LEU A 194 17.86 -5.58 -19.17
N ALA A 195 16.57 -5.34 -18.90
CA ALA A 195 15.65 -4.82 -19.91
C ALA A 195 15.90 -3.33 -20.15
N GLU A 196 16.10 -2.55 -19.10
CA GLU A 196 16.51 -1.14 -19.17
C GLU A 196 17.84 -0.99 -19.94
N ALA A 197 18.83 -1.84 -19.64
CA ALA A 197 20.08 -1.87 -20.39
C ALA A 197 19.86 -2.13 -21.89
N ALA A 198 18.98 -3.07 -22.25
CA ALA A 198 18.62 -3.32 -23.64
C ALA A 198 17.89 -2.13 -24.29
N CYS A 199 17.05 -1.41 -23.54
CA CYS A 199 16.40 -0.18 -24.02
C CYS A 199 17.44 0.87 -24.40
N GLY A 200 18.35 1.21 -23.48
CA GLY A 200 19.39 2.21 -23.72
C GLY A 200 20.26 1.86 -24.92
N VAL A 201 20.71 0.61 -25.03
CA VAL A 201 21.55 0.17 -26.15
C VAL A 201 20.84 0.26 -27.49
N LEU A 202 19.57 -0.12 -27.56
CA LEU A 202 18.81 -0.06 -28.81
C LEU A 202 18.37 1.37 -29.14
N MET A 203 18.10 2.21 -28.15
CA MET A 203 17.87 3.65 -28.35
C MET A 203 19.11 4.32 -28.95
N GLU A 204 20.32 4.05 -28.43
CA GLU A 204 21.59 4.54 -29.00
C GLU A 204 21.83 4.05 -30.42
N LYS A 205 21.42 2.81 -30.72
CA LYS A 205 21.55 2.25 -32.07
C LYS A 205 20.61 2.92 -33.08
N TYR A 206 19.33 3.10 -32.73
CA TYR A 206 18.30 3.49 -33.69
C TYR A 206 17.94 4.98 -33.69
N ILE A 207 18.24 5.72 -32.62
CA ILE A 207 17.92 7.15 -32.52
C ILE A 207 19.16 7.95 -32.88
N THR A 208 19.22 8.45 -34.12
CA THR A 208 20.37 9.23 -34.60
C THR A 208 20.68 10.41 -33.68
N GLY A 209 21.94 10.47 -33.24
CA GLY A 209 22.46 11.52 -32.36
C GLY A 209 22.21 11.30 -30.87
N TRP A 210 21.45 10.26 -30.48
CA TRP A 210 21.27 9.92 -29.07
C TRP A 210 22.39 8.99 -28.60
N LYS A 211 22.92 9.24 -27.40
CA LYS A 211 23.95 8.42 -26.74
C LYS A 211 23.56 8.19 -25.30
N ILE A 212 24.03 7.10 -24.70
CA ILE A 212 23.85 6.85 -23.26
C ILE A 212 24.86 7.69 -22.47
N ILE A 213 24.38 8.78 -21.85
CA ILE A 213 25.17 9.69 -21.03
C ILE A 213 24.45 9.84 -19.69
N GLU A 214 25.04 9.32 -18.61
CA GLU A 214 24.46 9.34 -17.26
C GLU A 214 24.23 10.79 -16.78
N GLY A 215 23.05 11.05 -16.22
CA GLY A 215 22.61 12.37 -15.76
C GLY A 215 22.03 13.27 -16.85
N GLU A 216 22.33 13.03 -18.13
CA GLU A 216 21.86 13.84 -19.26
C GLU A 216 20.77 13.15 -20.08
N THR A 217 21.08 11.97 -20.62
CA THR A 217 20.16 11.18 -21.46
C THR A 217 19.79 9.85 -20.82
N PHE A 218 20.52 9.41 -19.80
CA PHE A 218 20.29 8.19 -19.03
C PHE A 218 20.29 8.47 -17.52
N GLN A 219 19.37 7.87 -16.76
CA GLN A 219 19.21 8.09 -15.31
C GLN A 219 19.19 9.58 -14.94
N VAL A 220 18.38 10.34 -15.68
CA VAL A 220 18.32 11.80 -15.63
C VAL A 220 17.71 12.24 -14.30
N ASN A 221 18.54 12.81 -13.43
CA ASN A 221 18.16 13.18 -12.08
C ASN A 221 18.21 14.69 -11.80
N GLY A 222 18.99 15.48 -12.57
CA GLY A 222 19.05 16.95 -12.55
C GLY A 222 18.46 17.63 -11.31
N SER A 223 17.24 18.18 -11.46
CA SER A 223 16.43 18.74 -10.37
C SER A 223 15.18 17.90 -10.03
N ILE A 224 15.09 16.68 -10.54
CA ILE A 224 13.98 15.76 -10.32
C ILE A 224 14.32 14.91 -9.07
N PRO A 225 13.41 14.77 -8.09
CA PRO A 225 13.70 14.03 -6.86
C PRO A 225 14.09 12.56 -7.03
N LYS A 226 13.79 11.97 -8.20
CA LYS A 226 14.13 10.60 -8.58
C LYS A 226 14.54 10.60 -10.03
N ALA A 227 15.60 9.85 -10.36
CA ALA A 227 16.02 9.65 -11.73
C ALA A 227 14.88 9.05 -12.58
N ILE A 228 14.87 9.43 -13.85
CA ILE A 228 14.07 8.82 -14.90
C ILE A 228 15.03 8.16 -15.89
N ASP A 229 14.64 7.01 -16.41
CA ASP A 229 15.57 6.14 -17.13
C ASP A 229 16.20 6.82 -18.35
N PHE A 230 15.41 7.49 -19.20
CA PHE A 230 15.94 8.14 -20.41
C PHE A 230 15.32 9.50 -20.71
N TYR A 231 16.07 10.35 -21.44
CA TYR A 231 15.59 11.62 -22.00
C TYR A 231 16.02 11.75 -23.47
N VAL A 232 15.06 12.00 -24.36
CA VAL A 232 15.27 12.09 -25.81
C VAL A 232 14.42 13.22 -26.40
N ARG A 233 15.06 14.20 -27.03
CA ARG A 233 14.41 15.30 -27.78
C ARG A 233 13.24 15.97 -27.01
N GLY A 234 13.44 16.28 -25.73
CA GLY A 234 12.41 16.94 -24.90
C GLY A 234 11.41 15.99 -24.23
N VAL A 235 11.54 14.68 -24.44
CA VAL A 235 10.61 13.66 -23.93
C VAL A 235 11.34 12.69 -23.00
N PHE A 236 10.78 12.49 -21.82
CA PHE A 236 11.22 11.45 -20.89
C PHE A 236 10.66 10.10 -21.30
N VAL A 237 11.48 9.05 -21.19
CA VAL A 237 11.09 7.67 -21.41
C VAL A 237 11.49 6.87 -20.18
N GLU A 238 10.51 6.22 -19.56
CA GLU A 238 10.69 5.40 -18.37
C GLU A 238 10.31 3.95 -18.69
N TYR A 239 11.24 3.01 -18.54
CA TYR A 239 10.99 1.59 -18.75
C TYR A 239 10.62 0.91 -17.42
N HIS A 240 9.34 0.63 -17.23
CA HIS A 240 8.84 0.07 -15.98
C HIS A 240 7.80 -1.04 -16.23
N PRO A 241 8.24 -2.32 -16.26
CA PRO A 241 7.31 -3.43 -16.41
C PRO A 241 6.40 -3.52 -15.18
N ILE A 242 5.08 -3.53 -15.42
CA ILE A 242 4.09 -3.64 -14.36
C ILE A 242 3.96 -5.10 -13.95
N ILE A 243 4.56 -5.45 -12.82
CA ILE A 243 4.49 -6.78 -12.25
C ILE A 243 3.55 -6.72 -11.04
N LEU A 244 2.36 -7.32 -11.18
CA LEU A 244 1.45 -7.45 -10.06
C LEU A 244 2.11 -8.28 -8.94
N SER A 245 2.06 -7.76 -7.72
CA SER A 245 2.57 -8.47 -6.56
C SER A 245 1.74 -9.74 -6.29
N ARG A 246 2.29 -10.69 -5.53
CA ARG A 246 1.53 -11.89 -5.08
C ARG A 246 0.22 -11.53 -4.37
N LYS A 247 0.16 -10.37 -3.69
CA LYS A 247 -1.06 -9.89 -3.00
C LYS A 247 -2.10 -9.36 -3.98
N GLU A 248 -1.66 -8.70 -5.04
CA GLU A 248 -2.55 -8.22 -6.11
C GLU A 248 -3.03 -9.38 -6.97
N HIS A 249 -2.16 -10.36 -7.25
CA HIS A 249 -2.59 -11.64 -7.78
C HIS A 249 -3.60 -12.34 -6.85
N ALA A 250 -3.44 -12.22 -5.53
CA ALA A 250 -4.41 -12.73 -4.58
C ALA A 250 -5.71 -11.93 -4.58
N SER A 251 -5.74 -10.62 -4.86
CA SER A 251 -7.00 -9.87 -5.01
C SER A 251 -7.70 -10.16 -6.35
N VAL A 252 -6.93 -10.37 -7.42
CA VAL A 252 -7.42 -10.92 -8.70
C VAL A 252 -7.99 -12.33 -8.49
N ARG A 253 -7.31 -13.17 -7.70
CA ARG A 253 -7.82 -14.49 -7.34
C ARG A 253 -9.00 -14.43 -6.39
N TYR A 254 -9.00 -13.56 -5.38
CA TYR A 254 -10.10 -13.46 -4.41
C TYR A 254 -11.39 -12.93 -5.05
N SER A 255 -11.28 -12.08 -6.08
CA SER A 255 -12.42 -11.73 -6.94
C SER A 255 -12.83 -12.86 -7.89
N ALA A 256 -11.89 -13.73 -8.29
CA ALA A 256 -12.13 -14.93 -9.11
C ALA A 256 -12.42 -16.23 -8.32
N GLU A 257 -12.29 -16.21 -6.99
CA GLU A 257 -12.51 -17.35 -6.08
C GLU A 257 -13.98 -17.58 -5.77
N LYS A 258 -14.88 -16.71 -6.28
CA LYS A 258 -16.14 -17.22 -6.80
C LYS A 258 -15.80 -18.03 -8.05
N ALA A 259 -15.54 -19.32 -7.86
CA ALA A 259 -14.91 -20.30 -8.76
C ALA A 259 -15.49 -20.46 -10.20
N SER A 260 -16.34 -19.55 -10.64
CA SER A 260 -17.07 -19.55 -11.91
C SER A 260 -16.68 -18.40 -12.86
N VAL A 261 -15.66 -17.59 -12.55
CA VAL A 261 -15.25 -16.48 -13.43
C VAL A 261 -14.38 -16.99 -14.60
N PRO A 262 -14.83 -16.85 -15.87
CA PRO A 262 -14.06 -17.29 -17.05
C PRO A 262 -12.66 -16.68 -17.12
N ARG A 263 -11.70 -17.44 -17.67
CA ARG A 263 -10.29 -17.00 -17.84
C ARG A 263 -10.16 -15.65 -18.56
N GLN A 264 -11.03 -15.38 -19.53
CA GLN A 264 -11.07 -14.12 -20.26
C GLN A 264 -11.38 -12.93 -19.34
N ILE A 265 -12.33 -13.08 -18.41
CA ILE A 265 -12.65 -12.02 -17.44
C ILE A 265 -11.48 -11.81 -16.47
N GLN A 266 -10.82 -12.89 -16.03
CA GLN A 266 -9.62 -12.77 -15.18
C GLN A 266 -8.48 -12.02 -15.89
N LYS A 267 -8.29 -12.28 -17.19
CA LYS A 267 -7.32 -11.57 -18.04
C LYS A 267 -7.68 -10.08 -18.13
N GLN A 268 -8.93 -9.74 -18.46
CA GLN A 268 -9.41 -8.35 -18.51
C GLN A 268 -9.24 -7.63 -17.16
N PHE A 269 -9.53 -8.30 -16.05
CA PHE A 269 -9.38 -7.72 -14.72
C PHE A 269 -7.90 -7.48 -14.38
N ARG A 270 -7.01 -8.42 -14.72
CA ARG A 270 -5.55 -8.23 -14.61
C ARG A 270 -5.09 -7.03 -15.42
N GLU A 271 -5.45 -6.97 -16.70
CA GLU A 271 -5.07 -5.87 -17.60
C GLU A 271 -5.55 -4.51 -17.07
N LYS A 272 -6.78 -4.45 -16.54
CA LYS A 272 -7.31 -3.25 -15.91
C LYS A 272 -6.49 -2.82 -14.69
N LEU A 273 -6.09 -3.77 -13.84
CA LEU A 273 -5.29 -3.48 -12.65
C LEU A 273 -3.87 -3.01 -13.02
N GLU A 274 -3.24 -3.68 -14.00
CA GLU A 274 -1.94 -3.29 -14.54
C GLU A 274 -2.00 -1.88 -15.15
N LEU A 275 -3.06 -1.56 -15.89
CA LEU A 275 -3.29 -0.22 -16.43
C LEU A 275 -3.45 0.84 -15.33
N GLN A 276 -4.20 0.54 -14.27
CA GLN A 276 -4.35 1.47 -13.14
C GLN A 276 -3.02 1.73 -12.42
N GLN A 277 -2.20 0.69 -12.22
CA GLN A 277 -0.86 0.85 -11.64
C GLN A 277 0.06 1.66 -12.55
N ALA A 278 0.04 1.39 -13.86
CA ALA A 278 0.78 2.15 -14.85
C ALA A 278 0.42 3.64 -14.82
N GLN A 279 -0.88 3.96 -14.83
CA GLN A 279 -1.38 5.33 -14.76
C GLN A 279 -0.97 6.02 -13.45
N SER A 280 -1.12 5.35 -12.32
CA SER A 280 -0.68 5.90 -11.03
C SER A 280 0.82 6.16 -11.01
N TYR A 281 1.62 5.26 -11.56
CA TYR A 281 3.07 5.41 -11.63
C TYR A 281 3.48 6.57 -12.54
N LEU A 282 2.91 6.63 -13.74
CA LEU A 282 3.14 7.71 -14.70
C LEU A 282 2.74 9.07 -14.12
N LEU A 283 1.60 9.17 -13.44
CA LEU A 283 1.17 10.40 -12.77
C LEU A 283 2.19 10.85 -11.72
N GLN A 284 2.69 9.94 -10.89
CA GLN A 284 3.72 10.26 -9.89
C GLN A 284 5.02 10.76 -10.54
N ARG A 285 5.44 10.15 -11.66
CA ARG A 285 6.61 10.58 -12.41
C ARG A 285 6.40 11.94 -13.08
N LYS A 286 5.24 12.18 -13.71
CA LYS A 286 4.87 13.47 -14.28
C LYS A 286 4.86 14.58 -13.23
N MET A 287 4.28 14.33 -12.05
CA MET A 287 4.34 15.28 -10.93
C MET A 287 5.77 15.57 -10.46
N ALA A 288 6.69 14.60 -10.54
CA ALA A 288 8.09 14.82 -10.20
C ALA A 288 8.80 15.70 -11.24
N ILE A 289 8.51 15.48 -12.53
CA ILE A 289 9.02 16.28 -13.66
C ILE A 289 8.49 17.71 -13.58
N ASP A 290 7.19 17.91 -13.36
CA ASP A 290 6.58 19.25 -13.34
C ASP A 290 7.06 20.12 -12.16
N ARG A 291 7.59 19.50 -11.11
CA ARG A 291 8.26 20.18 -9.99
C ARG A 291 9.68 20.62 -10.31
N SER A 292 10.33 20.04 -11.31
CA SER A 292 11.63 20.50 -11.79
C SER A 292 11.46 21.86 -12.49
N PRO A 293 12.25 22.89 -12.14
CA PRO A 293 12.25 24.15 -12.89
C PRO A 293 12.70 23.97 -14.34
N VAL A 294 13.60 23.02 -14.60
CA VAL A 294 14.22 22.80 -15.92
C VAL A 294 13.31 22.00 -16.84
N TYR A 295 12.63 20.99 -16.30
CA TYR A 295 11.87 20.03 -17.08
C TYR A 295 10.35 20.19 -16.98
N ARG A 296 9.87 21.29 -16.39
CA ARG A 296 8.44 21.53 -16.22
C ARG A 296 7.71 21.46 -17.56
N GLY A 297 6.64 20.67 -17.61
CA GLY A 297 5.84 20.53 -18.82
C GLY A 297 6.38 19.51 -19.81
N ALA A 298 7.60 18.97 -19.62
CA ALA A 298 8.15 17.93 -20.49
C ALA A 298 7.21 16.71 -20.55
N GLU A 299 7.10 16.13 -21.74
CA GLU A 299 6.34 14.89 -21.97
C GLU A 299 7.06 13.71 -21.28
N ILE A 300 6.28 12.74 -20.81
CA ILE A 300 6.82 11.47 -20.31
C ILE A 300 6.03 10.30 -20.88
N MET A 301 6.77 9.30 -21.37
CA MET A 301 6.26 8.01 -21.81
C MET A 301 6.61 6.94 -20.78
N LEU A 302 5.62 6.12 -20.42
CA LEU A 302 5.83 4.90 -19.68
C LEU A 302 5.86 3.73 -20.65
N ILE A 303 6.96 2.99 -20.66
CA ILE A 303 7.17 1.82 -21.50
C ILE A 303 7.17 0.57 -20.61
N ARG A 304 6.23 -0.33 -20.85
CA ARG A 304 6.00 -1.51 -19.99
C ARG A 304 6.69 -2.76 -20.53
N ASP A 305 6.91 -2.80 -21.83
CA ASP A 305 7.50 -3.94 -22.53
C ASP A 305 8.26 -3.50 -23.81
N PRO A 306 9.00 -4.42 -24.45
CA PRO A 306 9.77 -4.11 -25.65
C PRO A 306 8.91 -3.73 -26.87
N GLU A 307 7.65 -4.15 -26.92
CA GLU A 307 6.74 -3.81 -28.02
C GLU A 307 6.35 -2.33 -27.95
N GLU A 308 6.01 -1.85 -26.75
CA GLU A 308 5.77 -0.44 -26.49
C GLU A 308 7.01 0.43 -26.75
N LEU A 309 8.20 -0.06 -26.40
CA LEU A 309 9.45 0.63 -26.72
C LEU A 309 9.56 0.85 -28.24
N TYR A 310 9.30 -0.19 -29.02
CA TYR A 310 9.33 -0.10 -30.47
C TYR A 310 8.27 0.89 -30.98
N ASP A 311 7.01 0.67 -30.60
CA ASP A 311 5.86 1.38 -31.16
C ASP A 311 5.84 2.87 -30.78
N HIS A 312 6.28 3.22 -29.58
CA HIS A 312 6.18 4.59 -29.05
C HIS A 312 7.48 5.39 -29.07
N VAL A 313 8.63 4.72 -28.99
CA VAL A 313 9.94 5.39 -28.88
C VAL A 313 10.72 5.21 -30.17
N ILE A 314 10.95 3.98 -30.61
CA ILE A 314 11.79 3.71 -31.78
C ILE A 314 11.13 4.20 -33.06
N LYS A 315 9.84 3.93 -33.25
CA LYS A 315 9.10 4.45 -34.42
C LYS A 315 9.00 5.98 -34.44
N ARG A 316 8.97 6.62 -33.26
CA ARG A 316 8.80 8.08 -33.13
C ARG A 316 10.12 8.84 -33.28
N PHE A 317 11.20 8.36 -32.68
CA PHE A 317 12.47 9.09 -32.62
C PHE A 317 13.59 8.47 -33.47
N GLY A 318 13.45 7.20 -33.84
CA GLY A 318 14.46 6.46 -34.58
C GLY A 318 14.49 6.79 -36.07
N CYS A 319 15.66 6.57 -36.67
CA CYS A 319 15.87 6.60 -38.11
C CYS A 319 16.22 5.19 -38.56
N SER A 320 15.64 4.72 -39.66
CA SER A 320 15.96 3.40 -40.24
C SER A 320 15.82 2.23 -39.25
N TYR A 321 14.76 2.23 -38.45
CA TYR A 321 14.45 1.12 -37.55
C TYR A 321 14.00 -0.13 -38.33
N PRO A 322 14.30 -1.35 -37.85
CA PRO A 322 13.95 -2.59 -38.54
C PRO A 322 12.46 -2.91 -38.39
N ALA A 323 11.99 -4.00 -38.99
CA ALA A 323 10.67 -4.56 -38.68
C ALA A 323 10.55 -4.87 -37.17
N LYS A 324 9.32 -4.87 -36.65
CA LYS A 324 9.05 -5.05 -35.22
C LYS A 324 9.60 -6.38 -34.71
N GLU A 325 9.43 -7.44 -35.50
CA GLU A 325 9.88 -8.80 -35.17
C GLU A 325 11.41 -8.85 -35.01
N ASP A 326 12.14 -8.23 -35.94
CA ASP A 326 13.60 -8.15 -35.91
C ASP A 326 14.09 -7.34 -34.72
N PHE A 327 13.41 -6.23 -34.40
CA PHE A 327 13.69 -5.43 -33.22
C PHE A 327 13.55 -6.26 -31.93
N LEU A 328 12.45 -7.01 -31.77
CA LEU A 328 12.20 -7.83 -30.58
C LEU A 328 13.22 -8.96 -30.42
N GLN A 329 13.64 -9.57 -31.54
CA GLN A 329 14.73 -10.54 -31.55
C GLN A 329 16.05 -9.90 -31.10
N GLU A 330 16.35 -8.70 -31.61
CA GLU A 330 17.56 -7.98 -31.23
C GLU A 330 17.54 -7.57 -29.76
N PHE A 331 16.41 -7.06 -29.25
CA PHE A 331 16.22 -6.74 -27.84
C PHE A 331 16.55 -7.94 -26.95
N SER A 332 16.05 -9.11 -27.31
CA SER A 332 16.33 -10.37 -26.59
C SER A 332 17.81 -10.76 -26.65
N LYS A 333 18.48 -10.54 -27.79
CA LYS A 333 19.93 -10.79 -27.95
C LYS A 333 20.75 -9.83 -27.08
N VAL A 334 20.42 -8.54 -27.07
CA VAL A 334 21.12 -7.53 -26.25
C VAL A 334 20.97 -7.85 -24.77
N LYS A 335 19.75 -8.16 -24.31
CA LYS A 335 19.48 -8.53 -22.91
C LYS A 335 20.38 -9.68 -22.40
N LYS A 336 20.72 -10.65 -23.27
CA LYS A 336 21.62 -11.77 -22.95
C LYS A 336 23.10 -11.37 -22.89
N LYS A 337 23.50 -10.30 -23.57
CA LYS A 337 24.89 -9.80 -23.59
C LYS A 337 25.25 -8.94 -22.39
N VAL A 338 24.25 -8.35 -21.73
CA VAL A 338 24.44 -7.51 -20.55
C VAL A 338 24.91 -8.38 -19.38
N LYS A 339 26.03 -7.99 -18.77
CA LYS A 339 26.63 -8.74 -17.65
C LYS A 339 26.09 -8.21 -16.32
N LYS A 340 25.93 -9.13 -15.36
CA LYS A 340 25.65 -8.75 -13.97
C LYS A 340 26.91 -8.09 -13.39
N SER A 341 26.76 -6.91 -12.80
CA SER A 341 27.84 -6.26 -12.05
C SER A 341 28.11 -7.07 -10.79
N GLY A 342 29.39 -7.43 -10.59
CA GLY A 342 29.87 -8.19 -9.44
C GLY A 342 29.70 -7.45 -8.12
#